data_AF-A0A2E5JJB9-F1
#
_entry.id   AF-A0A2E5JJB9-F1
#
_cell.length_a   1.000
_cell.length_b   1.000
_cell.length_c   1.000
_cell.angle_alpha   90.00
_cell.angle_beta   90.00
_cell.angle_gamma   90.00
#
_symmetry.space_group_name_H-M   'P 1'
#
loop_
_entity.id
_entity.type
_entity.pdbx_description
1 polymer ?
#
loop_
_entity_poly.entity_id
_entity_poly.type
_entity_poly.pdbx_seq_one_letter_code
_entity_poly.pdbx_strand_id
1 'polypeptide(L)'
;MGRIALLILLFCGQVFGQKVLVSDRALFRVDKQVFFEEGFSQWVKEWRRLECVTKRSMLLRALDVEENLFKDLPNYLQASQSRTLTPSEKLSIDKTVKLVKLMLFVQTQASGTKAVLPETFSCIGKTKSPNIDAFLQTEAFLRSKFKSSDRKRMRDDISRAKTFIDSVSRATAHEIYL
;
A
#
# COMPACT_ATOMS: atom_id res chain seq x y z
N MET A 1 7.61 44.14 -40.71
CA MET A 1 6.63 43.53 -39.79
C MET A 1 7.34 42.70 -38.72
N GLY A 2 8.00 43.32 -37.73
CA GLY A 2 8.84 42.59 -36.75
C GLY A 2 8.67 43.02 -35.29
N ARG A 3 7.89 44.06 -35.01
CA ARG A 3 7.73 44.63 -33.66
C ARG A 3 6.44 44.21 -32.94
N ILE A 4 5.45 43.70 -33.67
CA ILE A 4 4.16 43.25 -33.10
C ILE A 4 4.29 41.86 -32.47
N ALA A 5 5.13 40.98 -33.05
CA ALA A 5 5.35 39.63 -32.53
C ALA A 5 6.04 39.60 -31.15
N LEU A 6 6.85 40.62 -30.84
CA LEU A 6 7.57 40.68 -29.56
C LEU A 6 6.66 41.05 -28.38
N LEU A 7 5.64 41.87 -28.61
CA LEU A 7 4.67 42.26 -27.58
C LEU A 7 3.70 41.13 -27.22
N ILE A 8 3.35 40.28 -28.20
CA ILE A 8 2.48 39.11 -27.96
C ILE A 8 3.22 38.05 -27.13
N LEU A 9 4.53 37.86 -27.34
CA LEU A 9 5.34 36.93 -26.56
C LEU A 9 5.57 37.38 -25.11
N LEU A 10 5.65 38.70 -24.86
CA LEU A 10 5.79 39.24 -23.51
C LEU A 10 4.49 39.17 -22.69
N PHE A 11 3.32 39.30 -23.33
CA PHE A 11 2.03 39.18 -22.64
C PHE A 11 1.55 37.74 -22.42
N CYS A 12 1.92 36.78 -23.27
CA CYS A 12 1.61 35.35 -23.04
C CYS A 12 2.49 34.70 -21.96
N GLY A 13 3.67 35.27 -21.68
CA GLY A 13 4.63 34.71 -20.70
C GLY A 13 4.24 34.91 -19.23
N GLN A 14 3.29 35.80 -18.92
CA GLN A 14 2.92 36.12 -17.53
C GLN A 14 1.57 35.55 -17.08
N VAL A 15 0.81 34.90 -17.98
CA VAL A 15 -0.51 34.33 -17.66
C VAL A 15 -0.49 32.82 -17.46
N PHE A 16 0.65 32.14 -17.66
CA PHE A 16 0.89 30.83 -17.05
C PHE A 16 1.29 31.03 -15.58
N GLY A 17 0.35 31.61 -14.83
CA GLY A 17 0.34 31.59 -13.39
C GLY A 17 0.55 30.16 -12.92
N GLN A 18 1.61 29.99 -12.14
CA GLN A 18 1.85 28.92 -11.19
C GLN A 18 0.78 27.82 -11.25
N LYS A 19 1.08 26.73 -11.97
CA LYS A 19 0.48 25.45 -11.61
C LYS A 19 0.72 25.32 -10.11
N VAL A 20 -0.35 25.32 -9.33
CA VAL A 20 -0.34 25.03 -7.91
C VAL A 20 0.55 23.79 -7.76
N LEU A 21 1.76 23.98 -7.24
CA LEU A 21 2.54 22.90 -6.68
C LEU A 21 1.70 22.46 -5.50
N VAL A 22 0.83 21.47 -5.73
CA VAL A 22 0.20 20.74 -4.64
C VAL A 22 1.39 20.25 -3.82
N SER A 23 1.61 20.83 -2.63
CA SER A 23 2.68 20.41 -1.73
C SER A 23 2.24 19.08 -1.13
N ASP A 24 2.23 18.03 -1.93
CA ASP A 24 1.90 16.70 -1.47
C ASP A 24 3.04 16.23 -0.55
N ARG A 25 2.66 15.73 0.63
CA ARG A 25 3.61 15.38 1.68
C ARG A 25 4.11 13.96 1.43
N ALA A 26 5.43 13.77 1.40
CA ALA A 26 5.98 12.41 1.41
C ALA A 26 5.70 11.76 2.78
N LEU A 27 5.12 10.55 2.79
CA LEU A 27 4.84 9.79 4.01
C LEU A 27 5.95 8.80 4.31
N PHE A 28 6.35 8.03 3.31
CA PHE A 28 7.44 7.07 3.42
C PHE A 28 8.03 6.74 2.05
N ARG A 29 9.24 6.20 2.04
CA ARG A 29 9.94 5.70 0.86
C ARG A 29 10.22 4.22 1.05
N VAL A 30 9.99 3.42 0.01
CA VAL A 30 10.38 2.01 -0.08
C VAL A 30 11.26 1.84 -1.31
N ASP A 31 12.51 1.43 -1.12
CA ASP A 31 13.54 1.39 -2.16
C ASP A 31 13.67 2.72 -2.94
N LYS A 32 13.17 2.75 -4.19
CA LYS A 32 13.19 3.92 -5.08
C LYS A 32 11.83 4.60 -5.21
N GLN A 33 10.80 4.08 -4.56
CA GLN A 33 9.43 4.58 -4.66
C GLN A 33 9.09 5.43 -3.43
N VAL A 34 8.63 6.65 -3.67
CA VAL A 34 8.16 7.58 -2.64
C VAL A 34 6.64 7.57 -2.64
N PHE A 35 6.05 7.37 -1.47
CA PHE A 35 4.61 7.36 -1.26
C PHE A 35 4.21 8.70 -0.65
N PHE A 36 3.47 9.48 -1.42
CA PHE A 36 2.94 10.76 -0.99
C PHE A 36 1.54 10.62 -0.39
N GLU A 37 1.14 11.59 0.42
CA GLU A 37 -0.08 11.57 1.22
C GLU A 37 -1.34 11.43 0.37
N GLU A 38 -1.45 12.21 -0.71
CA GLU A 38 -2.62 12.18 -1.57
C GLU A 38 -2.76 10.81 -2.25
N GLY A 39 -1.66 10.33 -2.86
CA GLY A 39 -1.63 9.03 -3.52
C GLY A 39 -1.89 7.86 -2.57
N PHE A 40 -1.27 7.89 -1.39
CA PHE A 40 -1.44 6.85 -0.38
C PHE A 40 -2.85 6.87 0.23
N SER A 41 -3.44 8.05 0.41
CA SER A 41 -4.83 8.17 0.89
C SER A 41 -5.82 7.48 -0.05
N GLN A 42 -5.56 7.47 -1.36
CA GLN A 42 -6.37 6.70 -2.31
C GLN A 42 -6.20 5.19 -2.12
N TRP A 43 -4.97 4.72 -1.88
CA TRP A 43 -4.73 3.31 -1.56
C TRP A 43 -5.49 2.87 -0.30
N VAL A 44 -5.41 3.67 0.76
CA VAL A 44 -6.09 3.37 2.03
C VAL A 44 -7.61 3.31 1.85
N LYS A 45 -8.20 4.21 1.06
CA LYS A 45 -9.64 4.17 0.73
C LYS A 45 -10.04 2.87 0.05
N GLU A 46 -9.22 2.37 -0.87
CA GLU A 46 -9.47 1.09 -1.54
C GLU A 46 -9.30 -0.09 -0.58
N TRP A 47 -8.29 -0.04 0.29
CA TRP A 47 -8.03 -1.10 1.27
C TRP A 47 -9.08 -1.25 2.36
N ARG A 48 -9.95 -0.26 2.60
CA ARG A 48 -11.16 -0.46 3.42
C ARG A 48 -12.00 -1.63 2.94
N ARG A 49 -11.95 -1.98 1.64
CA ARG A 49 -12.65 -3.17 1.11
C ARG A 49 -12.02 -4.48 1.55
N LEU A 50 -10.78 -4.48 2.01
CA LEU A 50 -10.08 -5.66 2.50
C LEU A 50 -10.54 -6.09 3.89
N GLU A 51 -11.28 -5.24 4.61
CA GLU A 51 -11.85 -5.56 5.93
C GLU A 51 -12.64 -6.88 5.90
N CYS A 52 -13.39 -7.11 4.82
CA CYS A 52 -14.20 -8.31 4.65
C CYS A 52 -13.38 -9.61 4.52
N VAL A 53 -12.09 -9.51 4.17
CA VAL A 53 -11.18 -10.66 4.05
C VAL A 53 -10.17 -10.75 5.19
N THR A 54 -10.11 -9.80 6.12
CA THR A 54 -9.09 -9.74 7.19
C THR A 54 -8.93 -11.06 7.95
N LYS A 55 -10.04 -11.69 8.36
CA LYS A 55 -10.02 -12.96 9.12
C LYS A 55 -9.64 -14.19 8.28
N ARG A 56 -9.65 -14.08 6.96
CA ARG A 56 -9.50 -15.19 6.02
C ARG A 56 -8.23 -15.09 5.16
N SER A 57 -7.67 -13.90 5.03
CA SER A 57 -6.41 -13.62 4.34
C SER A 57 -5.24 -14.17 5.15
N MET A 58 -4.37 -14.94 4.49
CA MET A 58 -3.10 -15.36 5.06
C MET A 58 -2.18 -14.16 5.25
N LEU A 59 -2.16 -13.24 4.28
CA LEU A 59 -1.36 -12.02 4.29
C LEU A 59 -1.69 -11.12 5.49
N LEU A 60 -2.96 -10.74 5.64
CA LEU A 60 -3.38 -9.83 6.72
C LEU A 60 -3.18 -10.45 8.09
N ARG A 61 -3.44 -11.76 8.23
CA ARG A 61 -3.18 -12.48 9.47
C ARG A 61 -1.70 -12.59 9.81
N ALA A 62 -0.84 -12.82 8.81
CA ALA A 62 0.61 -12.90 9.03
C ALA A 62 1.22 -11.54 9.40
N LEU A 63 0.60 -10.44 8.97
CA LEU A 63 0.96 -9.07 9.36
C LEU A 63 0.34 -8.61 10.69
N ASP A 64 -0.47 -9.45 11.33
CA ASP A 64 -1.27 -9.09 12.50
C ASP A 64 -2.12 -7.82 12.26
N VAL A 65 -2.69 -7.69 11.06
CA VAL A 65 -3.57 -6.57 10.69
C VAL A 65 -4.94 -6.76 11.33
N GLU A 66 -5.35 -5.78 12.11
CA GLU A 66 -6.67 -5.74 12.74
C GLU A 66 -7.74 -5.26 11.76
N GLU A 67 -8.99 -5.65 12.02
CA GLU A 67 -10.13 -5.37 11.13
C GLU A 67 -10.33 -3.87 10.88
N ASN A 68 -10.05 -3.02 11.88
CA ASN A 68 -10.23 -1.57 11.78
C ASN A 68 -9.01 -0.81 11.27
N LEU A 69 -7.86 -1.49 11.01
CA LEU A 69 -6.61 -0.82 10.65
C LEU A 69 -6.79 0.16 9.48
N PHE A 70 -7.39 -0.29 8.39
CA PHE A 70 -7.56 0.53 7.18
C PHE A 70 -8.60 1.64 7.35
N LYS A 71 -9.54 1.48 8.28
CA LYS A 71 -10.50 2.51 8.66
C LYS A 71 -9.82 3.63 9.45
N ASP A 72 -8.95 3.27 10.39
CA ASP A 72 -8.31 4.20 11.34
C ASP A 72 -7.03 4.83 10.78
N LEU A 73 -6.36 4.18 9.83
CA LEU A 73 -5.11 4.64 9.23
C LEU A 73 -5.15 6.10 8.72
N PRO A 74 -6.21 6.59 8.04
CA PRO A 74 -6.30 8.00 7.66
C PRO A 74 -6.21 8.95 8.87
N ASN A 75 -6.80 8.58 10.01
CA ASN A 75 -6.75 9.37 11.23
C ASN A 75 -5.33 9.39 11.81
N TYR A 76 -4.61 8.25 11.73
CA TYR A 76 -3.22 8.18 12.18
C TYR A 76 -2.30 9.04 11.30
N LEU A 77 -2.50 9.02 9.98
CA LEU A 77 -1.74 9.86 9.06
C LEU A 77 -1.99 11.35 9.33
N GLN A 78 -3.25 11.75 9.53
CA GLN A 78 -3.58 13.13 9.90
C GLN A 78 -3.00 13.50 11.27
N ALA A 79 -3.07 12.61 12.27
CA ALA A 79 -2.52 12.85 13.60
C ALA A 79 -1.01 13.10 13.56
N SER A 80 -0.28 12.45 12.64
CA SER A 80 1.16 12.69 12.46
C SER A 80 1.51 14.13 12.06
N GLN A 81 0.54 14.91 11.55
CA GLN A 81 0.74 16.31 11.20
C GLN A 81 0.62 17.25 12.40
N SER A 82 -0.15 16.86 13.42
CA SER A 82 -0.52 17.75 14.53
C SER A 82 0.07 17.33 15.87
N ARG A 83 0.50 16.07 16.02
CA ARG A 83 1.11 15.56 17.24
C ARG A 83 2.05 14.39 16.99
N THR A 84 2.80 14.04 18.02
CA THR A 84 3.55 12.78 18.03
C THR A 84 2.60 11.59 18.05
N LEU A 85 2.89 10.60 17.20
CA LEU A 85 2.15 9.34 17.14
C LEU A 85 2.42 8.46 18.36
N THR A 86 1.39 7.79 18.84
CA THR A 86 1.51 6.80 19.92
C THR A 86 2.24 5.55 19.41
N PRO A 87 2.78 4.70 20.32
CA PRO A 87 3.43 3.45 19.92
C PRO A 87 2.53 2.52 19.09
N SER A 88 1.23 2.44 19.40
CA SER A 88 0.27 1.62 18.65
C SER A 88 0.02 2.17 17.25
N GLU A 89 -0.07 3.49 17.09
CA GLU A 89 -0.23 4.13 15.78
C GLU A 89 1.00 3.93 14.89
N LYS A 90 2.19 4.08 15.46
CA LYS A 90 3.45 3.78 14.76
C LYS A 90 3.51 2.32 14.32
N LEU A 91 3.08 1.39 15.18
CA LEU A 91 3.02 -0.03 14.84
C LEU A 91 2.01 -0.30 13.71
N SER A 92 0.85 0.36 13.73
CA SER A 92 -0.15 0.27 12.66
C SER A 92 0.40 0.74 11.32
N ILE A 93 1.13 1.87 11.30
CA ILE A 93 1.81 2.36 10.09
C ILE A 93 2.90 1.39 9.63
N ASP A 94 3.72 0.85 10.54
CA ASP A 94 4.75 -0.14 10.20
C ASP A 94 4.14 -1.39 9.54
N LYS A 95 3.02 -1.91 10.07
CA LYS A 95 2.29 -3.03 9.44
C LYS A 95 1.87 -2.69 8.02
N THR A 96 1.43 -1.46 7.77
CA THR A 96 1.06 -1.01 6.42
C THR A 96 2.28 -0.87 5.51
N VAL A 97 3.40 -0.35 6.00
CA VAL A 97 4.63 -0.29 5.21
C VAL A 97 5.14 -1.69 4.88
N LYS A 98 5.07 -2.64 5.82
CA LYS A 98 5.38 -4.06 5.56
C LYS A 98 4.50 -4.67 4.49
N LEU A 99 3.19 -4.36 4.50
CA LEU A 99 2.27 -4.75 3.43
C LEU A 99 2.74 -4.22 2.08
N VAL A 100 3.04 -2.92 1.99
CA VAL A 100 3.53 -2.29 0.75
C VAL A 100 4.81 -2.94 0.25
N LYS A 101 5.81 -3.10 1.12
CA LYS A 101 7.09 -3.77 0.78
C LYS A 101 6.87 -5.14 0.19
N LEU A 102 6.00 -5.94 0.80
CA LEU A 102 5.74 -7.28 0.34
C LEU A 102 5.04 -7.30 -1.02
N MET A 103 4.08 -6.41 -1.26
CA MET A 103 3.42 -6.31 -2.56
C MET A 103 4.41 -5.91 -3.66
N LEU A 104 5.27 -4.93 -3.40
CA LEU A 104 6.33 -4.54 -4.32
C LEU A 104 7.30 -5.69 -4.59
N PHE A 105 7.73 -6.39 -3.54
CA PHE A 105 8.56 -7.59 -3.68
C PHE A 105 7.89 -8.63 -4.59
N VAL A 106 6.62 -8.98 -4.33
CA VAL A 106 5.90 -9.97 -5.15
C VAL A 106 5.76 -9.51 -6.60
N GLN A 107 5.51 -8.22 -6.85
CA GLN A 107 5.48 -7.68 -8.22
C GLN A 107 6.81 -7.88 -8.96
N THR A 108 7.96 -7.84 -8.27
CA THR A 108 9.26 -8.14 -8.89
C THR A 108 9.49 -9.63 -9.15
N GLN A 109 8.85 -10.50 -8.37
CA GLN A 109 9.02 -11.96 -8.45
C GLN A 109 8.00 -12.63 -9.39
N ALA A 110 6.78 -12.09 -9.47
CA ALA A 110 5.63 -12.76 -10.05
C ALA A 110 5.31 -12.22 -11.45
N SER A 111 6.02 -12.73 -12.45
CA SER A 111 5.49 -12.75 -13.82
C SER A 111 4.48 -13.90 -13.95
N GLY A 112 3.19 -13.64 -13.70
CA GLY A 112 2.10 -14.45 -14.28
C GLY A 112 1.38 -15.48 -13.40
N THR A 113 1.55 -15.50 -12.08
CA THR A 113 0.82 -16.46 -11.23
C THR A 113 -0.66 -16.06 -11.05
N LYS A 114 -1.54 -16.51 -11.94
CA LYS A 114 -3.00 -16.48 -11.74
C LYS A 114 -3.40 -17.57 -10.73
N ALA A 115 -3.18 -17.34 -9.44
CA ALA A 115 -3.72 -18.26 -8.44
C ALA A 115 -5.22 -17.99 -8.25
N VAL A 116 -6.00 -19.07 -8.18
CA VAL A 116 -7.44 -18.98 -7.88
C VAL A 116 -7.60 -18.55 -6.43
N LEU A 117 -8.15 -17.36 -6.24
CA LEU A 117 -8.47 -16.85 -4.91
C LEU A 117 -9.65 -17.61 -4.32
N PRO A 118 -9.73 -17.75 -2.99
CA PRO A 118 -10.89 -18.35 -2.34
C PRO A 118 -12.17 -17.55 -2.63
N GLU A 119 -13.32 -18.22 -2.73
CA GLU A 119 -14.65 -17.57 -2.83
C GLU A 119 -14.89 -16.55 -1.73
N THR A 120 -14.22 -16.69 -0.60
CA THR A 120 -14.30 -15.76 0.53
C THR A 120 -13.80 -14.35 0.18
N PHE A 121 -13.09 -14.18 -0.93
CA PHE A 121 -12.63 -12.89 -1.46
C PHE A 121 -13.67 -12.24 -2.40
N SER A 122 -14.81 -12.88 -2.64
CA SER A 122 -15.91 -12.34 -3.47
C SER A 122 -16.44 -10.98 -2.98
N CYS A 123 -16.31 -10.68 -1.68
CA CYS A 123 -16.71 -9.40 -1.09
C CYS A 123 -15.90 -8.19 -1.61
N ILE A 124 -14.71 -8.42 -2.18
CA ILE A 124 -13.91 -7.38 -2.85
C ILE A 124 -14.59 -6.94 -4.17
N GLY A 125 -15.55 -7.73 -4.67
CA GLY A 125 -16.33 -7.48 -5.88
C GLY A 125 -15.52 -7.64 -7.16
N LYS A 126 -16.08 -7.20 -8.29
CA LYS A 126 -15.37 -7.11 -9.59
C LYS A 126 -14.41 -5.91 -9.68
N THR A 127 -14.01 -5.35 -8.54
CA THR A 127 -13.24 -4.11 -8.49
C THR A 127 -11.86 -4.35 -9.07
N LYS A 128 -11.58 -3.76 -10.23
CA LYS A 128 -10.24 -3.73 -10.83
C LYS A 128 -9.53 -2.46 -10.38
N SER A 129 -8.84 -2.52 -9.24
CA SER A 129 -7.85 -1.50 -8.88
C SER A 129 -6.47 -2.16 -8.89
N PRO A 130 -5.44 -1.50 -9.46
CA PRO A 130 -4.06 -1.98 -9.38
C PRO A 130 -3.60 -2.33 -7.96
N ASN A 131 -4.07 -1.62 -6.94
CA ASN A 131 -3.66 -1.84 -5.54
C ASN A 131 -4.34 -3.07 -4.94
N ILE A 132 -5.61 -3.28 -5.28
CA ILE A 132 -6.34 -4.49 -4.92
C ILE A 132 -5.74 -5.69 -5.65
N ASP A 133 -5.44 -5.56 -6.94
CA ASP A 133 -4.82 -6.62 -7.73
C ASP A 133 -3.43 -6.98 -7.17
N ALA A 134 -2.63 -5.99 -6.75
CA ALA A 134 -1.34 -6.21 -6.09
C ALA A 134 -1.50 -6.98 -4.76
N PHE A 135 -2.48 -6.60 -3.93
CA PHE A 135 -2.82 -7.31 -2.70
C PHE A 135 -3.22 -8.76 -3.00
N LEU A 136 -4.09 -8.97 -3.97
CA LEU A 136 -4.59 -10.29 -4.38
C LEU A 136 -3.47 -11.20 -4.90
N GLN A 137 -2.57 -10.67 -5.73
CA GLN A 137 -1.38 -11.37 -6.20
C GLN A 137 -0.46 -11.76 -5.05
N THR A 138 -0.31 -10.88 -4.06
CA THR A 138 0.53 -11.13 -2.88
C THR A 138 -0.07 -12.20 -1.97
N GLU A 139 -1.38 -12.17 -1.72
CA GLU A 139 -2.09 -13.24 -1.02
C GLU A 139 -1.94 -14.57 -1.75
N ALA A 140 -2.18 -14.58 -3.06
CA ALA A 140 -2.01 -15.75 -3.92
C ALA A 140 -0.60 -16.36 -3.80
N PHE A 141 0.43 -15.51 -3.85
CA PHE A 141 1.82 -15.91 -3.71
C PHE A 141 2.12 -16.55 -2.35
N LEU A 142 1.67 -15.94 -1.25
CA LEU A 142 1.88 -16.52 0.08
C LEU A 142 1.16 -17.86 0.22
N ARG A 143 -0.06 -17.96 -0.30
CA ARG A 143 -0.83 -19.20 -0.24
C ARG A 143 -0.16 -20.31 -1.04
N SER A 144 0.32 -20.04 -2.25
CA SER A 144 1.00 -21.06 -3.05
C SER A 144 2.30 -21.54 -2.39
N LYS A 145 2.99 -20.65 -1.67
CA LYS A 145 4.25 -20.95 -1.00
C LYS A 145 4.08 -21.68 0.33
N PHE A 146 3.06 -21.33 1.12
CA PHE A 146 2.97 -21.77 2.52
C PHE A 146 1.72 -22.58 2.84
N LYS A 147 0.60 -22.39 2.14
CA LYS A 147 -0.66 -23.05 2.50
C LYS A 147 -0.55 -24.54 2.30
N SER A 148 -0.64 -25.29 3.39
CA SER A 148 -0.73 -26.75 3.37
C SER A 148 -2.17 -27.20 3.10
N SER A 149 -2.33 -28.45 2.64
CA SER A 149 -3.64 -29.08 2.49
C SER A 149 -4.29 -29.45 3.83
N ASP A 150 -3.51 -29.54 4.90
CA ASP A 150 -3.95 -29.93 6.25
C ASP A 150 -4.40 -28.71 7.07
N ARG A 151 -5.68 -28.67 7.44
CA ARG A 151 -6.23 -27.60 8.28
C ARG A 151 -5.56 -27.49 9.66
N LYS A 152 -5.01 -28.58 10.20
CA LYS A 152 -4.33 -28.58 11.51
C LYS A 152 -3.03 -27.77 11.50
N ARG A 153 -2.42 -27.60 10.32
CA ARG A 153 -1.16 -26.84 10.14
C ARG A 153 -1.37 -25.36 9.84
N MET A 154 -2.61 -24.87 9.86
CA MET A 154 -2.91 -23.46 9.54
C MET A 154 -2.11 -22.47 10.42
N ARG A 155 -1.89 -22.77 11.70
CA ARG A 155 -1.10 -21.90 12.58
C ARG A 155 0.37 -21.83 12.14
N ASP A 156 0.94 -22.97 11.77
CA ASP A 156 2.31 -23.07 11.28
C ASP A 156 2.48 -22.39 9.92
N ASP A 157 1.47 -22.49 9.05
CA ASP A 157 1.43 -21.79 7.76
C ASP A 157 1.49 -20.27 7.95
N ILE A 158 0.70 -19.72 8.88
CA ILE A 158 0.74 -18.29 9.23
C ILE A 158 2.09 -17.90 9.82
N SER A 159 2.66 -18.72 10.72
CA SER A 159 3.96 -18.44 11.33
C SER A 159 5.10 -18.41 10.30
N ARG A 160 5.11 -19.36 9.35
CA ARG A 160 6.07 -19.39 8.25
C ARG A 160 5.90 -18.20 7.31
N ALA A 161 4.65 -17.85 6.98
CA ALA A 161 4.35 -16.66 6.19
C ALA A 161 4.86 -15.39 6.89
N LYS A 162 4.59 -15.22 8.19
CA LYS A 162 5.08 -14.08 8.98
C LYS A 162 6.61 -13.97 8.95
N THR A 163 7.31 -15.09 9.19
CA THR A 163 8.78 -15.13 9.15
C THR A 163 9.32 -14.69 7.78
N PHE A 164 8.66 -15.13 6.71
CA PHE A 164 9.01 -14.73 5.34
C PHE A 164 8.77 -13.24 5.10
N ILE A 165 7.62 -12.71 5.51
CA ILE A 165 7.30 -11.28 5.39
C ILE A 165 8.32 -10.43 6.15
N ASP A 166 8.69 -10.82 7.37
CA ASP A 166 9.70 -10.12 8.15
C ASP A 166 11.08 -10.17 7.47
N SER A 167 11.42 -11.28 6.81
CA SER A 167 12.64 -11.38 6.01
C SER A 167 12.63 -10.43 4.81
N VAL A 168 11.52 -10.34 4.08
CA VAL A 168 11.36 -9.38 2.97
C VAL A 168 11.45 -7.96 3.51
N SER A 169 10.76 -7.64 4.60
CA SER A 169 10.76 -6.29 5.17
C SER A 169 12.15 -5.84 5.62
N ARG A 170 12.98 -6.75 6.16
CA ARG A 170 14.37 -6.45 6.51
C ARG A 170 15.28 -6.25 5.29
N ALA A 171 15.03 -6.98 4.21
CA ALA A 171 15.83 -6.89 2.99
C ALA A 171 15.51 -5.62 2.17
N THR A 172 14.27 -5.13 2.26
CA THR A 172 13.79 -3.94 1.54
C THR A 172 13.98 -2.69 2.40
N ALA A 173 14.80 -1.74 1.94
CA ALA A 173 15.04 -0.49 2.66
C ALA A 173 13.78 0.38 2.67
N HIS A 174 13.56 1.10 3.77
CA HIS A 174 12.51 2.11 3.84
C HIS A 174 12.87 3.25 4.77
N GLU A 175 12.26 4.40 4.53
CA GLU A 175 12.35 5.61 5.35
C GLU A 175 10.91 6.09 5.61
N ILE A 176 10.61 6.51 6.83
CA ILE A 176 9.31 7.10 7.20
C ILE A 176 9.54 8.58 7.49
N TYR A 177 8.78 9.45 6.84
CA TYR A 177 8.87 10.91 6.93
C TYR A 177 7.74 11.52 7.80
N LEU A 178 7.04 10.67 8.56
CA LEU A 178 5.88 11.01 9.38
C LEU A 178 6.25 11.70 10.69
#